data_AF-A0A6M3M8S5-F1
#
_entry.id   AF-A0A6M3M8S5-F1
#
_cell.length_a   1.000
_cell.length_b   1.000
_cell.length_c   1.000
_cell.angle_alpha   90.00
_cell.angle_beta   90.00
_cell.angle_gamma   90.00
#
_symmetry.space_group_name_H-M   'P 1'
#
loop_
_entity.id
_entity.type
_entity.pdbx_description
1 polymer ?
#
loop_
_entity_poly.entity_id
_entity_poly.type
_entity_poly.pdbx_seq_one_letter_code
_entity_poly.pdbx_strand_id
1 'polypeptide(L)' 'MIKKLLNDMGEILQTASADAEKFDEKGNASAGRRIRMAMQNLKKKAQAVRIAVTEAKKG' A
#
# COMPACT_ATOMS: atom_id res chain seq x y z
N MET A 1 14.23 -6.30 8.39
CA MET A 1 12.75 -6.29 8.53
C MET A 1 12.10 -5.05 7.93
N ILE A 2 12.48 -3.82 8.33
CA ILE A 2 11.88 -2.57 7.82
C ILE A 2 12.01 -2.40 6.29
N LYS A 3 13.19 -2.66 5.72
CA LYS A 3 13.41 -2.58 4.25
C LYS A 3 12.44 -3.46 3.45
N LYS A 4 12.10 -4.64 3.96
CA LYS A 4 11.12 -5.54 3.34
C LYS A 4 9.72 -4.93 3.36
N LEU A 5 9.29 -4.40 4.51
CA LEU A 5 7.99 -3.74 4.64
C LEU A 5 7.84 -2.54 3.69
N LEU A 6 8.91 -1.76 3.49
CA LEU A 6 8.93 -0.64 2.55
C LEU A 6 8.83 -1.11 1.09
N ASN A 7 9.54 -2.19 0.73
CA ASN A 7 9.43 -2.76 -0.62
C ASN A 7 8.01 -3.26 -0.91
N ASP A 8 7.40 -4.00 0.03
CA ASP A 8 6.02 -4.48 -0.11
C ASP A 8 5.02 -3.31 -0.31
N MET A 9 5.28 -2.15 0.31
CA MET A 9 4.46 -0.95 0.10
C MET A 9 4.61 -0.40 -1.33
N GLY A 10 5.83 -0.43 -1.87
CA GLY A 10 6.11 -0.05 -3.27
C GLY A 10 5.39 -0.95 -4.27
N GLU A 11 5.38 -2.26 -4.05
CA GLU A 11 4.67 -3.23 -4.91
C GLU A 11 3.14 -3.01 -4.90
N ILE A 12 2.57 -2.69 -3.72
CA ILE A 12 1.16 -2.33 -3.61
C ILE A 12 0.85 -1.07 -4.42
N LEU A 13 1.73 -0.06 -4.37
CA LEU A 13 1.55 1.18 -5.13
C LEU A 13 1.64 0.94 -6.63
N GLN A 14 2.63 0.16 -7.11
CA GLN A 14 2.75 -0.20 -8.52
C GLN A 14 1.48 -0.90 -9.04
N THR A 15 0.94 -1.83 -8.26
CA THR A 15 -0.30 -2.54 -8.63
C THR A 15 -1.50 -1.57 -8.65
N ALA A 16 -1.59 -0.67 -7.67
CA ALA A 16 -2.67 0.31 -7.60
C ALA A 16 -2.62 1.34 -8.73
N SER A 17 -1.43 1.74 -9.20
CA SER A 17 -1.27 2.66 -10.33
C SER A 17 -1.91 2.15 -11.62
N ALA A 18 -1.72 0.87 -11.95
CA ALA A 18 -2.34 0.27 -13.14
C ALA A 18 -3.87 0.16 -13.04
N ASP A 19 -4.42 0.07 -11.83
CA ASP A 19 -5.86 0.15 -11.60
C ASP A 19 -6.37 1.59 -11.60
N ALA A 20 -5.57 2.56 -11.15
CA ALA A 20 -5.91 3.99 -11.20
C ALA A 20 -6.11 4.46 -12.64
N GLU A 21 -5.19 4.13 -13.56
CA GLU A 21 -5.36 4.44 -14.99
C GLU A 21 -6.69 3.89 -15.54
N LYS A 22 -7.03 2.64 -15.21
CA LYS A 22 -8.30 2.01 -15.63
C LYS A 22 -9.53 2.65 -14.98
N PHE A 23 -9.38 3.16 -13.76
CA PHE A 23 -10.47 3.82 -13.05
C PHE A 23 -10.73 5.22 -13.61
N ASP A 24 -9.68 6.02 -13.79
CA ASP A 24 -9.75 7.41 -14.24
C ASP A 24 -10.15 7.51 -15.72
N GLU A 25 -9.62 6.66 -16.60
CA GLU A 25 -9.91 6.74 -18.04
C GLU A 25 -11.22 6.03 -18.43
N LYS A 26 -11.59 4.96 -17.72
CA LYS A 26 -12.67 4.05 -18.15
C LYS A 26 -13.81 3.92 -17.15
N GLY A 27 -13.78 4.64 -16.03
CA GLY A 27 -14.81 4.59 -14.99
C GLY A 27 -15.02 3.20 -14.39
N ASN A 28 -14.00 2.32 -14.43
CA ASN A 28 -14.17 0.91 -14.07
C ASN A 28 -14.35 0.74 -12.55
N ALA A 29 -15.59 0.50 -12.12
CA ALA A 29 -15.94 0.33 -10.71
C ALA A 29 -15.15 -0.77 -9.99
N SER A 30 -14.78 -1.86 -10.69
CA SER A 30 -13.96 -2.93 -10.12
C SER A 30 -12.52 -2.48 -9.85
N ALA A 31 -11.95 -1.65 -10.72
CA ALA A 31 -10.64 -1.04 -10.50
C ALA A 31 -10.67 -0.12 -9.27
N GLY A 32 -11.72 0.70 -9.12
CA GLY A 32 -11.91 1.52 -7.92
C GLY A 32 -12.01 0.72 -6.61
N ARG A 33 -12.61 -0.47 -6.64
CA ARG A 33 -12.62 -1.38 -5.48
C ARG A 33 -11.22 -1.91 -5.15
N ARG A 34 -10.44 -2.29 -6.17
CA ARG A 34 -9.06 -2.78 -5.99
C ARG A 34 -8.14 -1.69 -5.45
N ILE A 35 -8.23 -0.46 -5.95
CA ILE A 35 -7.49 0.70 -5.42
C ILE A 35 -7.79 0.88 -3.93
N ARG A 36 -9.08 0.87 -3.53
CA ARG A 36 -9.46 0.97 -2.12
C ARG A 36 -8.84 -0.14 -1.25
N MET A 37 -8.91 -1.39 -1.71
CA MET A 37 -8.31 -2.52 -0.98
C MET A 37 -6.78 -2.41 -0.89
N ALA A 38 -6.12 -2.01 -1.98
CA ALA A 38 -4.68 -1.75 -2.01
C ALA A 38 -4.29 -0.68 -0.98
N MET A 39 -5.02 0.44 -0.93
CA MET A 39 -4.75 1.51 0.04
C MET A 39 -5.01 1.09 1.49
N GLN A 40 -6.03 0.26 1.75
CA GLN A 40 -6.24 -0.31 3.08
C GLN A 40 -5.07 -1.20 3.52
N ASN A 41 -4.53 -2.02 2.62
CA ASN A 41 -3.38 -2.85 2.89
C ASN A 41 -2.10 -2.01 3.09
N LEU A 42 -1.93 -0.95 2.29
CA LEU A 42 -0.82 0.00 2.43
C LEU A 42 -0.82 0.64 3.82
N LYS A 43 -1.98 1.10 4.30
CA LYS A 43 -2.15 1.67 5.64
C LYS A 43 -1.69 0.69 6.73
N LYS A 44 -2.07 -0.58 6.62
CA LYS A 44 -1.65 -1.63 7.58
C LYS A 44 -0.13 -1.81 7.57
N LYS A 45 0.50 -1.88 6.39
CA LYS A 45 1.96 -2.02 6.28
C LYS A 45 2.71 -0.78 6.79
N ALA A 46 2.23 0.42 6.50
CA ALA A 46 2.79 1.66 7.03
C ALA A 46 2.76 1.70 8.56
N GLN A 47 1.65 1.25 9.17
CA GLN A 47 1.55 1.13 10.62
C GLN A 47 2.56 0.12 11.19
N ALA A 48 2.75 -1.02 10.52
CA ALA A 48 3.74 -2.02 10.93
C ALA A 48 5.17 -1.44 10.89
N VAL A 49 5.51 -0.64 9.87
CA VAL A 49 6.80 0.08 9.81
C VAL A 49 6.96 1.03 10.99
N ARG A 50 5.93 1.84 11.29
CA ARG A 50 5.96 2.79 12.41
C ARG A 50 6.22 2.08 13.74
N ILE A 51 5.52 0.98 13.99
CA ILE A 51 5.66 0.17 15.21
C ILE A 51 7.07 -0.41 15.28
N ALA A 52 7.55 -1.07 14.21
CA ALA A 52 8.87 -1.68 14.17
C ALA A 52 10.01 -0.68 14.43
N VAL A 53 9.91 0.54 13.89
CA VAL A 53 10.89 1.63 14.16
C VAL A 53 10.82 2.09 15.61
N THR A 54 9.60 2.20 16.16
CA THR A 54 9.40 2.64 17.56
C THR A 54 9.96 1.61 18.53
N GLU A 55 9.71 0.33 18.29
CA GLU A 55 10.24 -0.77 19.10
C GLU A 55 11.77 -0.84 19.01
N ALA A 56 12.33 -0.67 17.81
CA ALA A 56 13.78 -0.64 17.61
C ALA A 56 14.48 0.52 18.34
N LYS A 57 13.76 1.60 18.69
CA LYS A 57 14.28 2.72 19.50
C LYS A 57 14.10 2.55 21.00
N LYS A 58 13.20 1.65 21.42
CA LYS A 58 12.93 1.38 22.84
C LYS A 58 13.85 0.30 23.43
N GLY A 59 14.67 -0.34 22.59
CA GLY A 59 15.79 -1.21 22.99
C GLY A 59 17.11 -0.47 22.96
#